data_AF-A0A846TYL9-F1
#
_entry.id   AF-A0A846TYL9-F1
#
_cell.length_a   1.000
_cell.length_b   1.000
_cell.length_c   1.000
_cell.angle_alpha   90.00
_cell.angle_beta   90.00
_cell.angle_gamma   90.00
#
_symmetry.space_group_name_H-M   'P 1'
#
loop_
_entity.id
_entity.type
_entity.pdbx_description
1 polymer ?
#
loop_
_entity_poly.entity_id
_entity_poly.type
_entity_poly.pdbx_seq_one_letter_code
_entity_poly.pdbx_strand_id
1 'polypeptide(L)'
;MRWLLGIVINAVLFMALAGYFEDAIYLSGFDAALGASFILSILNVLVKPILILLTLPVTVLSLGLFLFVINAITLMLTDSLMGSSFEISSFGMALLTAIIMSIANLIIQNTFLSKSKE
;
A
#
# COMPACT_ATOMS: atom_id res chain seq x y z
N MET A 1 -6.85 17.30 1.17
CA MET A 1 -7.89 16.47 1.82
C MET A 1 -7.84 15.00 1.39
N ARG A 2 -7.85 14.68 0.09
CA ARG A 2 -7.78 13.27 -0.40
C ARG A 2 -6.55 12.49 0.07
N TRP A 3 -5.40 13.15 0.24
CA TRP A 3 -4.15 12.51 0.67
C TRP A 3 -4.18 12.07 2.15
N LEU A 4 -4.71 12.93 3.04
CA LEU A 4 -4.87 12.60 4.47
C LEU A 4 -5.86 11.46 4.70
N LEU A 5 -6.96 11.44 3.94
CA LEU A 5 -7.91 10.31 3.95
C LEU A 5 -7.23 9.01 3.53
N GLY A 6 -6.37 9.05 2.50
CA GLY A 6 -5.61 7.89 2.05
C GLY A 6 -4.68 7.33 3.13
N ILE A 7 -4.04 8.18 3.93
CA ILE A 7 -3.20 7.76 5.06
C ILE A 7 -4.04 7.01 6.09
N VAL A 8 -5.17 7.57 6.53
CA VAL A 8 -6.04 6.94 7.53
C VAL A 8 -6.60 5.61 7.01
N ILE A 9 -7.07 5.57 5.76
CA ILE A 9 -7.57 4.35 5.13
C ILE A 9 -6.48 3.28 5.08
N ASN A 10 -5.28 3.63 4.61
CA ASN A 10 -4.17 2.69 4.52
C ASN A 10 -3.72 2.19 5.91
N ALA A 11 -3.70 3.05 6.93
CA ALA A 11 -3.40 2.64 8.31
C ALA A 11 -4.39 1.60 8.84
N VAL A 12 -5.69 1.83 8.61
CA VAL A 12 -6.75 0.87 8.98
C VAL A 12 -6.59 -0.45 8.22
N LEU A 13 -6.31 -0.38 6.91
CA LEU A 13 -6.06 -1.57 6.10
C LEU A 13 -4.84 -2.35 6.58
N PHE A 14 -3.75 -1.68 6.94
CA PHE A 14 -2.57 -2.33 7.50
C PHE A 14 -2.88 -3.04 8.80
N MET A 15 -3.61 -2.38 9.70
CA MET A 15 -4.00 -2.98 10.97
C MET A 15 -4.91 -4.21 10.77
N ALA A 16 -5.86 -4.13 9.83
CA ALA A 16 -6.72 -5.25 9.48
C ALA A 16 -5.93 -6.41 8.85
N LEU A 17 -4.97 -6.10 7.97
CA LEU A 17 -4.14 -7.10 7.30
C LEU A 17 -3.16 -7.78 8.26
N ALA A 18 -2.53 -7.02 9.15
CA ALA A 18 -1.67 -7.59 10.18
C ALA A 18 -2.44 -8.49 11.15
N GLY A 19 -3.66 -8.10 11.53
CA GLY A 19 -4.52 -8.94 12.38
C GLY A 19 -5.07 -10.19 11.69
N TYR A 20 -5.17 -10.21 10.34
CA TYR A 20 -5.61 -11.39 9.60
C TYR A 20 -4.46 -12.31 9.20
N PHE A 21 -3.29 -11.74 8.93
CA PHE A 21 -2.08 -12.44 8.48
C PHE A 21 -0.97 -12.35 9.53
N GLU A 22 -1.24 -12.80 10.75
CA GLU A 22 -0.34 -12.66 11.91
C GLU A 22 1.06 -13.26 11.66
N ASP A 23 1.14 -14.37 10.91
CA ASP A 23 2.41 -15.03 10.57
C ASP A 23 3.19 -14.36 9.42
N ALA A 24 2.55 -13.44 8.69
CA ALA A 24 3.09 -12.91 7.44
C ALA A 24 3.24 -11.39 7.41
N ILE A 25 2.54 -10.66 8.27
CA ILE A 25 2.64 -9.21 8.43
C ILE A 25 2.73 -8.88 9.91
N TYR A 26 3.88 -8.41 10.34
CA TYR A 26 4.10 -7.95 11.71
C TYR A 26 3.89 -6.45 11.83
N LEU A 27 3.18 -6.03 12.86
CA LEU A 27 3.06 -4.63 13.28
C LEU A 27 3.25 -4.54 14.79
N SER A 28 4.12 -3.65 15.25
CA SER A 28 4.36 -3.47 16.69
C SER A 28 3.18 -2.79 17.41
N GLY A 29 2.28 -2.13 16.68
CA GLY A 29 1.12 -1.44 17.25
C GLY A 29 0.43 -0.48 16.28
N PHE A 30 -0.48 0.33 16.84
CA PHE A 30 -1.21 1.37 16.10
C PHE A 30 -0.29 2.50 15.60
N ASP A 31 0.73 2.83 16.40
CA ASP A 31 1.80 3.77 16.05
C ASP A 31 2.58 3.31 14.82
N ALA A 32 2.91 2.01 14.74
CA ALA A 32 3.54 1.43 13.56
C ALA A 32 2.64 1.47 12.33
N ALA A 33 1.33 1.20 12.48
CA ALA A 33 0.38 1.30 11.37
C ALA A 33 0.30 2.74 10.81
N LEU A 34 0.27 3.74 11.70
CA LEU A 34 0.33 5.15 11.31
C LEU A 34 1.65 5.49 10.63
N GLY A 35 2.79 5.08 11.21
CA GLY A 35 4.12 5.29 10.63
C GLY A 35 4.26 4.67 9.24
N ALA A 36 3.86 3.41 9.08
CA ALA A 36 3.88 2.69 7.80
C ALA A 36 3.00 3.40 6.76
N SER A 37 1.78 3.79 7.13
CA SER A 37 0.88 4.51 6.22
C SER A 37 1.44 5.87 5.77
N PHE A 38 2.14 6.57 6.66
CA PHE A 38 2.78 7.86 6.37
C PHE A 38 3.96 7.70 5.43
N ILE A 39 4.86 6.76 5.72
CA ILE A 39 6.00 6.43 4.85
C ILE A 39 5.50 5.96 3.49
N LEU A 40 4.52 5.05 3.45
CA LEU A 40 3.93 4.58 2.20
C LEU A 40 3.36 5.75 1.38
N SER A 41 2.70 6.70 2.03
CA SER A 41 2.17 7.90 1.37
C SER A 41 3.28 8.72 0.72
N ILE A 42 4.40 8.94 1.43
CA ILE A 42 5.59 9.63 0.90
C ILE A 42 6.18 8.86 -0.28
N LEU A 43 6.38 7.55 -0.15
CA LEU A 43 6.91 6.70 -1.22
C LEU A 43 6.00 6.72 -2.45
N ASN A 44 4.68 6.78 -2.26
CA ASN A 44 3.71 6.90 -3.35
C ASN A 44 3.83 8.21 -4.14
N VAL A 45 4.29 9.29 -3.52
CA VAL A 45 4.48 10.58 -4.19
C VAL A 45 5.87 10.71 -4.80
N LEU A 46 6.90 10.17 -4.15
CA LEU A 46 8.28 10.34 -4.59
C LEU A 46 8.79 9.17 -5.43
N VAL A 47 8.68 7.95 -4.90
CA VAL A 47 9.32 6.75 -5.46
C VAL A 47 8.46 6.10 -6.53
N LYS A 48 7.16 5.98 -6.30
CA LYS A 48 6.24 5.32 -7.22
C LYS A 48 6.24 5.91 -8.64
N PRO A 49 6.26 7.23 -8.87
CA PRO A 49 6.34 7.80 -10.22
C PRO A 49 7.62 7.40 -10.95
N ILE A 50 8.75 7.36 -10.23
CA ILE A 50 10.04 6.95 -10.77
C ILE A 50 10.01 5.47 -11.15
N LEU A 51 9.49 4.61 -10.27
CA LEU A 51 9.31 3.18 -10.57
C LEU A 51 8.44 2.98 -11.80
N ILE A 52 7.29 3.66 -11.90
CA ILE A 52 6.40 3.57 -13.06
C ILE A 52 7.12 4.00 -14.34
N LEU A 53 7.90 5.08 -14.30
CA LEU A 53 8.63 5.56 -15.47
C LEU A 53 9.67 4.54 -15.94
N LEU A 54 10.41 3.94 -15.00
CA LEU A 54 11.41 2.91 -15.30
C LEU A 54 10.77 1.60 -15.79
N THR A 55 9.61 1.24 -15.25
CA THR A 55 8.92 -0.01 -15.59
C THR A 55 7.93 0.17 -16.73
N LEU A 56 7.78 1.38 -17.28
CA LEU A 56 6.73 1.75 -18.24
C LEU A 56 6.60 0.76 -19.40
N PRO A 57 7.69 0.30 -20.07
CA PRO A 57 7.57 -0.67 -21.16
C PRO A 57 6.93 -1.98 -20.68
N VAL A 58 7.38 -2.51 -19.55
CA VAL A 58 6.85 -3.75 -18.95
C VAL A 58 5.43 -3.54 -18.43
N THR A 59 5.14 -2.38 -17.85
CA THR A 59 3.79 -2.01 -17.40
C THR A 59 2.81 -1.98 -18.56
N VAL A 60 3.19 -1.42 -19.71
CA VAL A 60 2.35 -1.41 -20.92
C VAL A 60 2.20 -2.83 -21.50
N LEU A 61 3.31 -3.58 -21.62
CA LEU A 61 3.28 -4.97 -22.12
C LEU A 61 2.43 -5.91 -21.25
N SER A 62 2.40 -5.67 -19.94
CA SER A 62 1.58 -6.42 -18.98
C SER A 62 0.16 -5.87 -18.80
N LEU A 63 -0.27 -4.91 -19.64
CA LEU A 63 -1.59 -4.26 -19.55
C LEU A 63 -1.88 -3.62 -18.17
N GLY A 64 -0.84 -3.18 -17.47
CA GLY A 64 -0.94 -2.58 -16.15
C GLY A 64 -0.83 -3.55 -14.97
N LEU A 65 -0.73 -4.88 -15.19
CA LEU A 65 -0.53 -5.85 -14.09
C LEU A 65 0.74 -5.55 -13.29
N PHE A 66 1.78 -5.02 -13.94
CA PHE A 66 3.01 -4.65 -13.24
C PHE A 66 2.82 -3.52 -12.20
N LEU A 67 1.71 -2.77 -12.25
CA LEU A 67 1.41 -1.78 -11.21
C LEU A 67 1.23 -2.41 -9.82
N PHE A 68 0.72 -3.65 -9.74
CA PHE A 68 0.65 -4.38 -8.46
C PHE A 68 2.04 -4.71 -7.93
N VAL A 69 2.97 -5.06 -8.82
CA VAL A 69 4.38 -5.29 -8.48
C VAL A 69 5.02 -4.01 -7.96
N ILE A 70 4.76 -2.86 -8.59
CA ILE A 70 5.26 -1.56 -8.09
C ILE A 70 4.70 -1.26 -6.71
N ASN A 71 3.40 -1.47 -6.48
CA ASN A 71 2.79 -1.30 -5.16
C ASN A 71 3.43 -2.24 -4.12
N ALA A 72 3.69 -3.50 -4.47
CA ALA A 72 4.38 -4.46 -3.61
C ALA A 72 5.81 -4.01 -3.27
N ILE A 73 6.55 -3.49 -4.26
CA ILE A 73 7.88 -2.92 -4.07
C ILE A 73 7.80 -1.74 -3.10
N THR A 74 6.83 -0.83 -3.24
CA THR A 74 6.68 0.30 -2.29
C THR A 74 6.33 -0.15 -0.87
N LEU A 75 5.60 -1.26 -0.72
CA LEU A 75 5.33 -1.87 0.59
C LEU A 75 6.60 -2.47 1.20
N MET A 76 7.39 -3.19 0.42
CA MET A 76 8.68 -3.70 0.88
C MET A 76 9.68 -2.59 1.22
N LEU A 77 9.64 -1.47 0.48
CA LEU A 77 10.43 -0.30 0.84
C LEU A 77 9.94 0.29 2.17
N THR A 78 8.62 0.33 2.40
CA THR A 78 8.05 0.80 3.67
C THR A 78 8.50 -0.08 4.84
N ASP A 79 8.43 -1.40 4.67
CA ASP A 79 8.97 -2.41 5.58
C ASP A 79 10.45 -2.15 5.88
N SER A 80 11.28 -2.06 4.84
CA SER A 80 12.72 -1.81 5.02
C SER A 80 13.06 -0.50 5.75
N LEU A 81 12.19 0.52 5.66
CA LEU A 81 12.36 1.80 6.34
C LEU A 81 11.84 1.78 7.79
N MET A 82 10.84 0.95 8.07
CA MET A 82 10.26 0.78 9.40
C MET A 82 11.03 -0.21 10.28
N GLY A 83 11.77 -1.14 9.66
CA GLY A 83 12.52 -2.17 10.36
C GLY A 83 11.61 -3.00 11.27
N SER A 84 12.01 -3.16 12.54
CA SER A 84 11.31 -4.02 13.50
C SER A 84 9.88 -3.56 13.85
N SER A 85 9.43 -2.38 13.40
CA SER A 85 8.07 -1.91 13.67
C SER A 85 7.03 -2.38 12.65
N PHE A 86 7.45 -2.72 11.42
CA PHE A 86 6.57 -3.24 10.38
C PHE A 86 7.37 -4.16 9.46
N GLU A 87 7.06 -5.46 9.46
CA GLU A 87 7.74 -6.44 8.62
C GLU A 87 6.74 -7.22 7.76
N ILE A 88 7.12 -7.48 6.50
CA ILE A 88 6.38 -8.36 5.59
C ILE A 88 7.25 -9.58 5.29
N SER A 89 6.73 -10.77 5.58
CA SER A 89 7.50 -12.02 5.54
C SER A 89 8.12 -12.36 4.18
N SER A 90 7.52 -11.92 3.08
CA SER A 90 7.98 -12.23 1.73
C SER A 90 7.45 -11.27 0.67
N PHE A 91 8.13 -11.22 -0.49
CA PHE A 91 7.64 -10.49 -1.66
C PHE A 91 6.24 -10.96 -2.12
N GLY A 92 5.96 -12.27 -2.03
CA GLY A 92 4.65 -12.81 -2.37
C GLY A 92 3.54 -12.27 -1.46
N MET A 93 3.82 -12.16 -0.16
CA MET A 93 2.90 -11.53 0.79
C MET A 93 2.75 -10.03 0.49
N ALA A 94 3.83 -9.31 0.19
CA ALA A 94 3.76 -7.91 -0.19
C ALA A 94 2.90 -7.68 -1.44
N LEU A 95 2.99 -8.59 -2.42
CA LEU A 95 2.15 -8.54 -3.63
C LEU A 95 0.68 -8.79 -3.33
N LEU A 96 0.37 -9.77 -2.49
CA LEU A 96 -0.99 -10.07 -2.06
C LEU A 96 -1.59 -8.89 -1.28
N THR A 97 -0.84 -8.33 -0.34
CA THR A 97 -1.18 -7.10 0.40
C THR A 97 -1.43 -5.93 -0.56
N ALA A 98 -0.55 -5.71 -1.54
CA ALA A 98 -0.71 -4.66 -2.54
C ALA A 98 -2.01 -4.81 -3.36
N ILE A 99 -2.38 -6.05 -3.72
CA ILE A 99 -3.62 -6.35 -4.43
C ILE A 99 -4.83 -6.05 -3.54
N ILE A 100 -4.84 -6.56 -2.30
CA ILE A 100 -5.95 -6.32 -1.36
C ILE A 100 -6.12 -4.82 -1.09
N MET A 101 -5.02 -4.11 -0.81
CA MET A 101 -5.05 -2.67 -0.60
C MET A 101 -5.57 -1.91 -1.82
N SER A 102 -5.20 -2.34 -3.03
CA SER A 102 -5.69 -1.72 -4.27
C SER A 102 -7.19 -1.90 -4.43
N ILE A 103 -7.71 -3.12 -4.19
CA ILE A 103 -9.14 -3.42 -4.26
C ILE A 103 -9.92 -2.67 -3.18
N ALA A 104 -9.43 -2.70 -1.93
CA ALA A 104 -10.06 -2.00 -0.82
C ALA A 104 -10.15 -0.49 -1.10
N ASN A 105 -9.06 0.12 -1.60
CA ASN A 105 -9.06 1.52 -1.99
C ASN A 105 -10.04 1.82 -3.14
N LEU A 106 -10.23 0.92 -4.10
CA LEU A 106 -11.24 1.10 -5.17
C LEU A 106 -12.67 1.10 -4.60
N ILE A 107 -12.98 0.15 -3.71
CA ILE A 107 -14.30 0.07 -3.07
C ILE A 107 -14.56 1.30 -2.22
N ILE A 108 -13.60 1.68 -1.36
CA ILE A 108 -13.74 2.83 -0.45
C ILE A 108 -13.91 4.13 -1.25
N GLN A 109 -13.14 4.33 -2.31
CA GLN A 109 -13.30 5.51 -3.16
C GLN A 109 -14.68 5.54 -3.82
N ASN A 110 -15.16 4.42 -4.34
CA ASN A 110 -16.47 4.35 -5.00
C ASN A 110 -17.64 4.50 -4.02
N THR A 111 -17.53 4.02 -2.78
CA THR A 111 -18.62 4.10 -1.80
C THR A 111 -18.62 5.44 -1.06
N PHE A 112 -17.45 5.95 -0.65
CA PHE A 112 -17.35 7.15 0.20
C PHE A 112 -17.14 8.45 -0.60
N LEU A 113 -16.47 8.42 -1.76
CA LEU A 113 -16.21 9.63 -2.56
C LEU A 113 -17.24 9.87 -3.67
N SER A 114 -18.03 8.86 -4.05
CA SER A 114 -19.13 9.01 -5.01
C SER A 114 -20.27 9.86 -4.46
N LYS A 115 -20.54 9.80 -3.15
CA LYS A 115 -21.67 10.49 -2.50
C LYS A 115 -21.50 12.03 -2.39
N SER A 116 -20.33 12.57 -2.76
CA SER A 116 -20.03 14.01 -2.70
C SER A 116 -20.28 14.74 -4.03
N LYS A 117 -20.78 14.05 -5.06
CA LYS A 117 -21.05 14.63 -6.39
C LYS A 117 -22.52 14.66 -6.79
N GLU A 118 -23.43 14.35 -5.88
CA GLU A 118 -24.88 14.62 -6.02
C GLU A 118 -25.28 15.86 -5.22
#